data_AF-A0A559KDM6-F1
#
_entry.id   AF-A0A559KDM6-F1
#
_cell.length_a   1.000
_cell.length_b   1.000
_cell.length_c   1.000
_cell.angle_alpha   90.00
_cell.angle_beta   90.00
_cell.angle_gamma   90.00
#
_symmetry.space_group_name_H-M   'P 1'
#
loop_
_entity.id
_entity.type
_entity.pdbx_description
1 polymer ?
#
loop_
_entity_poly.entity_id
_entity_poly.type
_entity_poly.pdbx_seq_one_letter_code
_entity_poly.pdbx_strand_id
1 'polypeptide(L)'
;MAENKDMRPVSGEEVETDGIYENEWGREETLKRGDEFPFDPVMGQTEWSLASLALESQEDRMYKDTKANTDKRMHLDETTRSPKTGR
;
A
#
# COMPACT_ATOMS: atom_id res chain seq x y z
N MET A 1 -10.35 32.91 -18.10
CA MET A 1 -9.35 32.00 -18.70
C MET A 1 -8.81 31.16 -17.56
N ALA A 2 -9.23 29.91 -17.45
CA ALA A 2 -8.59 28.93 -16.59
C ALA A 2 -8.32 27.74 -17.50
N GLU A 3 -7.17 27.78 -18.15
CA GLU A 3 -6.64 26.64 -18.87
C GLU A 3 -6.12 25.69 -17.78
N ASN A 4 -7.00 24.82 -17.28
CA ASN A 4 -6.58 23.70 -16.45
C ASN A 4 -5.71 22.84 -17.36
N LYS A 5 -4.39 23.06 -17.34
CA LYS A 5 -3.45 22.00 -17.69
C LYS A 5 -3.65 20.98 -16.58
N ASP A 6 -4.48 19.97 -16.84
CA ASP A 6 -4.58 18.78 -15.99
C ASP A 6 -3.20 18.13 -16.00
N MET A 7 -2.30 18.57 -15.11
CA MET A 7 -1.02 17.92 -14.92
C MET A 7 -1.32 16.55 -14.34
N ARG A 8 -0.77 15.52 -14.99
CA ARG A 8 -0.89 14.16 -14.50
C ARG A 8 -0.07 14.06 -13.22
N PRO A 9 -0.60 13.40 -12.17
CA PRO A 9 0.20 13.13 -11.00
C PRO A 9 1.44 12.31 -11.38
N VAL A 10 2.56 12.58 -10.73
CA VAL A 10 3.81 11.84 -10.91
C VAL A 10 4.11 10.91 -9.74
N SER A 11 5.00 9.95 -9.95
CA SER A 11 5.52 9.09 -8.89
C SER A 11 6.07 9.92 -7.71
N GLY A 12 5.71 9.55 -6.48
CA GLY A 12 6.05 10.29 -5.27
C GLY A 12 5.01 11.33 -4.82
N GLU A 13 3.94 11.57 -5.61
CA GLU A 13 2.82 12.42 -5.17
C GLU A 13 1.76 11.61 -4.42
N GLU A 14 0.93 12.31 -3.63
CA GLU A 14 -0.20 11.71 -2.92
C GLU A 14 -1.38 11.50 -3.88
N VAL A 15 -1.98 10.32 -3.81
CA VAL A 15 -3.14 9.93 -4.60
C VAL A 15 -4.36 10.69 -4.10
N GLU A 16 -5.01 11.44 -4.98
CA GLU A 16 -6.17 12.27 -4.62
C GLU A 16 -7.50 11.49 -4.62
N THR A 17 -7.60 10.40 -5.39
CA THR A 17 -8.85 9.65 -5.61
C THR A 17 -8.57 8.15 -5.65
N ASP A 18 -9.46 7.34 -5.10
CA ASP A 18 -9.38 5.88 -5.22
C ASP A 18 -9.71 5.41 -6.64
N GLY A 19 -8.87 4.50 -7.16
CA GLY A 19 -9.08 3.99 -8.52
C GLY A 19 -7.94 3.16 -9.07
N ILE A 20 -8.13 2.75 -10.32
CA ILE A 20 -7.10 2.15 -11.16
C ILE A 20 -6.41 3.29 -11.90
N TYR A 21 -5.11 3.42 -11.70
CA TYR A 21 -4.25 4.37 -12.39
C TYR A 21 -3.39 3.63 -13.39
N GLU A 22 -3.20 4.22 -14.57
CA GLU A 22 -2.33 3.72 -15.62
C GLU A 22 -1.13 4.64 -15.79
N ASN A 23 0.06 4.08 -15.92
CA ASN A 23 1.27 4.83 -16.23
C ASN A 23 1.53 4.95 -17.74
N GLU A 24 2.57 5.69 -18.12
CA GLU A 24 2.93 5.96 -19.52
C GLU A 24 3.25 4.69 -20.36
N TRP A 25 3.41 3.53 -19.72
CA TRP A 25 3.65 2.25 -20.38
C TRP A 25 2.44 1.32 -20.41
N GLY A 26 1.27 1.79 -19.97
CA GLY A 26 0.07 0.98 -19.91
C GLY A 26 0.09 -0.03 -18.76
N ARG A 27 0.88 0.21 -17.71
CA ARG A 27 0.77 -0.58 -16.47
C ARG A 27 -0.32 0.02 -15.60
N GLU A 28 -1.28 -0.81 -15.25
CA GLU A 28 -2.38 -0.46 -14.37
C GLU A 28 -2.05 -0.85 -12.92
N GLU A 29 -2.17 0.10 -12.00
CA GLU A 29 -1.96 -0.09 -10.56
C GLU A 29 -3.21 0.43 -9.83
N THR A 30 -3.67 -0.30 -8.82
CA THR A 30 -4.83 0.15 -8.04
C THR A 30 -4.38 0.86 -6.78
N LEU A 31 -4.73 2.15 -6.68
CA LEU A 31 -4.27 3.07 -5.64
C LEU A 31 -5.45 3.66 -4.87
N LYS A 32 -5.25 3.95 -3.59
CA LYS A 32 -6.27 4.59 -2.74
C LYS A 32 -5.91 6.03 -2.48
N ARG A 33 -6.93 6.86 -2.23
CA ARG A 33 -6.71 8.23 -1.78
C ARG A 33 -5.83 8.25 -0.52
N GLY A 34 -4.76 9.02 -0.56
CA GLY A 34 -3.76 9.13 0.51
C GLY A 34 -2.57 8.18 0.39
N ASP A 35 -2.57 7.24 -0.58
CA ASP A 35 -1.37 6.47 -0.93
C ASP A 35 -0.40 7.35 -1.74
N GLU A 36 0.85 6.91 -1.91
CA GLU A 36 1.84 7.58 -2.76
C GLU A 36 1.96 6.85 -4.11
N PHE A 37 2.04 7.59 -5.21
CA PHE A 37 2.24 6.99 -6.54
C PHE A 37 3.58 6.26 -6.62
N PRO A 38 3.60 4.94 -6.94
CA PRO A 38 4.84 4.18 -6.95
C PRO A 38 5.74 4.57 -8.11
N PHE A 39 7.05 4.44 -7.91
CA PHE A 39 8.05 4.60 -8.96
C PHE A 39 8.11 3.33 -9.82
N ASP A 40 8.18 3.49 -11.14
CA ASP A 40 8.37 2.35 -12.02
C ASP A 40 9.80 1.79 -11.88
N PRO A 41 10.00 0.47 -11.73
CA PRO A 41 11.34 -0.12 -11.60
C PRO A 41 12.27 0.13 -12.80
N VAL A 42 11.72 0.44 -13.98
CA VAL A 42 12.46 0.62 -15.23
C VAL A 42 12.71 2.10 -15.55
N MET A 43 11.72 2.99 -15.42
CA MET A 43 11.88 4.45 -15.67
C MET A 43 12.12 5.28 -14.42
N GLY A 44 11.86 4.75 -13.24
CA GLY A 44 11.82 5.54 -12.01
C GLY A 44 10.58 6.40 -11.97
N GLN A 45 10.73 7.72 -12.14
CA GLN A 45 9.62 8.66 -12.07
C GLN A 45 8.78 8.61 -13.36
N THR A 46 7.50 8.34 -13.23
CA THR A 46 6.52 8.31 -14.34
C THR A 46 5.24 9.05 -13.96
N GLU A 47 4.52 9.48 -14.98
CA GLU A 47 3.18 10.08 -14.87
C GLU A 47 2.10 9.00 -14.77
N TRP A 48 1.10 9.26 -13.93
CA TRP A 48 -0.04 8.39 -13.68
C TRP A 48 -1.33 9.06 -14.14
N SER A 49 -2.26 8.29 -14.70
CA SER A 49 -3.56 8.78 -15.16
C SER A 49 -4.66 7.88 -14.62
N LEU A 50 -5.74 8.47 -14.09
CA LEU A 50 -6.87 7.70 -13.60
C LEU A 50 -7.57 7.01 -14.78
N ALA A 51 -7.44 5.69 -14.86
CA ALA A 51 -8.03 4.86 -15.91
C ALA A 51 -9.47 4.48 -15.55
N SER A 52 -9.75 4.18 -14.29
CA SER A 52 -11.09 3.81 -13.82
C SER A 52 -11.27 4.09 -12.33
N LEU A 53 -12.48 4.46 -11.92
CA LEU A 53 -12.84 4.63 -10.51
C LEU A 53 -12.96 3.28 -9.81
N ALA A 54 -12.59 3.21 -8.53
CA ALA A 54 -12.85 2.01 -7.74
C ALA A 54 -14.36 1.89 -7.49
N LEU A 55 -14.99 0.86 -8.06
CA LEU A 55 -16.39 0.56 -7.77
C LEU A 55 -16.50 -0.05 -6.36
N GLU A 56 -17.61 0.21 -5.67
CA GLU A 56 -17.88 -0.27 -4.30
C GLU A 56 -17.73 -1.79 -4.12
N SER A 57 -17.95 -2.56 -5.18
CA SER A 57 -17.73 -4.02 -5.20
C SER A 57 -16.25 -4.46 -5.25
N GLN A 58 -15.34 -3.55 -5.62
CA GLN A 58 -13.88 -3.74 -5.65
C GLN A 58 -13.22 -3.22 -4.37
N GLU A 59 -13.82 -2.24 -3.70
CA GLU A 59 -13.41 -1.77 -2.37
C GLU A 59 -13.35 -2.93 -1.36
N ASP A 60 -14.38 -3.79 -1.33
CA ASP A 60 -14.40 -4.95 -0.42
C ASP A 60 -13.21 -5.90 -0.63
N ARG A 61 -12.66 -6.00 -1.85
CA ARG A 61 -11.44 -6.77 -2.13
C ARG A 61 -10.18 -6.02 -1.72
N MET A 62 -10.16 -4.71 -1.90
CA MET A 62 -9.07 -3.84 -1.49
C MET A 62 -8.90 -3.70 0.02
N TYR A 63 -9.99 -3.76 0.78
CA TYR A 63 -9.98 -3.58 2.24
C TYR A 63 -9.85 -4.91 3.00
N LYS A 64 -9.91 -6.06 2.31
CA LYS A 64 -9.77 -7.39 2.91
C LYS A 64 -8.33 -7.84 3.16
N ASP A 65 -7.32 -7.15 2.66
CA ASP A 65 -5.92 -7.42 3.02
C ASP A 65 -5.46 -6.45 4.12
N THR A 66 -6.08 -6.55 5.30
CA THR A 66 -5.56 -5.91 6.50
C THR A 66 -5.36 -6.94 7.62
N LYS A 67 -4.08 -7.27 7.81
CA LYS A 67 -3.45 -7.84 9.02
C LYS A 67 -3.65 -9.34 9.29
N ALA A 68 -2.78 -10.13 8.70
CA ALA A 68 -2.35 -11.42 9.27
C ALA A 68 -0.83 -11.55 9.41
N ASN A 69 -0.13 -10.53 9.94
CA ASN A 69 1.15 -10.76 10.63
C ASN A 69 1.57 -9.60 11.55
N THR A 70 0.70 -9.18 12.48
CA THR A 70 1.19 -8.43 13.64
C THR A 70 1.33 -9.41 14.80
N ASP A 71 2.58 -9.73 15.08
CA ASP A 71 3.15 -10.01 16.39
C ASP A 71 2.56 -11.13 17.25
N LYS A 72 3.33 -12.20 17.39
CA LYS A 72 3.69 -12.64 18.75
C LYS A 72 5.20 -12.81 18.84
N ARG A 73 5.90 -11.74 19.20
CA ARG A 73 7.21 -11.83 19.86
C ARG A 73 6.99 -12.71 21.10
N MET A 74 7.39 -13.97 21.01
CA MET A 74 7.40 -14.86 22.17
C MET A 74 8.42 -14.29 23.15
N HIS A 75 7.92 -13.66 24.20
CA HIS A 75 8.70 -13.19 25.33
C HIS A 75 9.39 -14.41 25.94
N LEU A 76 10.72 -14.40 25.94
CA LEU A 76 11.54 -15.36 26.66
C LEU A 76 11.30 -15.12 28.16
N ASP A 77 10.34 -15.84 28.76
CA ASP A 77 10.16 -15.83 30.21
C ASP A 77 10.90 -17.03 30.82
N GLU A 78 12.08 -16.71 31.33
CA GLU A 78 12.81 -17.48 32.31
C GLU A 78 11.98 -17.58 33.59
N THR A 79 11.29 -18.71 33.83
CA THR A 79 11.23 -19.35 35.15
C THR A 79 10.46 -20.67 35.09
N THR A 80 11.14 -21.79 35.32
CA THR A 80 10.66 -22.76 36.32
C THR A 80 11.71 -23.83 36.63
N ARG A 81 12.10 -23.84 37.93
CA ARG A 81 12.24 -25.04 38.77
C ARG A 81 13.63 -25.69 38.87
N SER A 82 14.47 -25.09 39.72
CA SER A 82 15.21 -25.91 40.70
C SER A 82 14.22 -26.52 41.71
N PRO A 83 14.45 -27.75 42.19
CA PRO A 83 14.97 -27.84 43.55
C PRO A 83 16.02 -28.94 43.78
N LYS A 84 17.10 -28.52 44.46
CA LYS A 84 17.74 -29.12 45.65
C LYS A 84 18.23 -30.57 45.62
N THR A 85 19.56 -30.66 45.63
CA THR A 85 20.42 -31.58 46.41
C THR A 85 19.78 -32.41 47.52
N GLY A 86 20.13 -33.71 47.57
CA GLY A 86 20.60 -34.38 48.80
C GLY A 86 19.71 -35.48 49.40
N ARG A 87 20.04 -36.75 49.13
CA ARG A 87 20.32 -37.76 50.16
C ARG A 87 21.15 -38.91 49.58
#